data_AF-A0A2X3IFB2-F1
#
_entry.id   AF-A0A2X3IFB2-F1
#
_cell.length_a   1.000
_cell.length_b   1.000
_cell.length_c   1.000
_cell.angle_alpha   90.00
_cell.angle_beta   90.00
_cell.angle_gamma   90.00
#
_symmetry.space_group_name_H-M   'P 1'
#
loop_
_entity.id
_entity.type
_entity.pdbx_description
1 polymer ?
#
loop_
_entity_poly.entity_id
_entity_poly.type
_entity_poly.pdbx_seq_one_letter_code
_entity_poly.pdbx_strand_id
1 'polypeptide(L)'
;MKDKRVEGISALRDESDKDGMRIVIEIKRDAVGEVVLNNLYSQTQLQVSFGINMVALHHGQPKIMNLKDILSAFVRHRREVVTRRTIFELRKARDRAHILEGLAIALANIDPIIELIRHSPNAAEAKAGLIARSWDLGNVAAMLERAGDDAARPEWLEPEFGIRDGQYFLTEQQAQAILDLRLQKLTGLEHEKLLDEYKELLEQIAELLHILGSAERLMEVIREELEAMRDQFGDNRRTEITANTADINIEDLINQEDVVVTLSHQGYVKYQPLTDYEAQRRGGKGKSAARIKEEDFIDRLLVANTHDTILLFSSRGRLYWMKVYQLPEASPWRTWPPNCEPAAAGAGRAHYRDSAGARVRRRHQRVHGDRKRHREENRADRLQPPTFLRALSPLTSTRVMS
;
A
#
# COMPACT_ATOMS: atom_id res chain seq x y z
N MET A 1 31.14 14.45 -0.38
CA MET A 1 32.35 14.68 0.44
C MET A 1 33.14 15.93 0.06
N LYS A 2 33.38 16.20 -1.24
CA LYS A 2 34.22 17.34 -1.67
C LYS A 2 33.70 18.72 -1.21
N ASP A 3 32.40 18.88 -1.04
CA ASP A 3 31.77 20.16 -0.69
C ASP A 3 31.43 20.33 0.80
N LYS A 4 31.87 19.41 1.68
CA LYS A 4 31.62 19.43 3.15
C LYS A 4 30.16 19.63 3.61
N ARG A 5 29.16 19.37 2.75
CA ARG A 5 27.73 19.55 3.08
C ARG A 5 27.19 18.60 4.16
N VAL A 6 27.73 17.38 4.23
CA VAL A 6 27.39 16.39 5.27
C VAL A 6 28.69 16.00 5.96
N GLU A 7 28.73 16.19 7.27
CA GLU A 7 29.87 15.87 8.12
C GLU A 7 29.76 14.46 8.72
N GLY A 8 30.82 13.98 9.39
CA GLY A 8 30.80 12.68 10.07
C GLY A 8 31.01 11.43 9.20
N ILE A 9 31.17 11.55 7.89
CA ILE A 9 31.46 10.40 7.00
C ILE A 9 32.98 10.30 6.72
N SER A 10 33.56 9.11 6.83
CA SER A 10 34.98 8.83 6.56
C SER A 10 35.25 8.20 5.19
N ALA A 11 34.42 7.24 4.78
CA ALA A 11 34.51 6.58 3.48
C ALA A 11 33.15 6.08 3.01
N LEU A 12 33.05 5.80 1.70
CA LEU A 12 31.87 5.23 1.05
C LEU A 12 32.34 4.05 0.19
N ARG A 13 31.74 2.87 0.34
CA ARG A 13 32.00 1.68 -0.46
C ARG A 13 30.69 1.09 -0.97
N ASP A 14 30.73 0.58 -2.20
CA ASP A 14 29.67 -0.24 -2.77
C ASP A 14 30.13 -1.70 -2.72
N GLU A 15 29.37 -2.54 -2.02
CA GLU A 15 29.58 -3.98 -1.86
C GLU A 15 28.43 -4.76 -2.51
N SER A 16 27.74 -4.16 -3.48
CA SER A 16 26.62 -4.80 -4.19
C SER A 16 27.11 -5.96 -5.06
N ASP A 17 26.37 -7.07 -5.01
CA ASP A 17 26.66 -8.28 -5.76
C ASP A 17 25.38 -8.89 -6.36
N LYS A 18 25.42 -10.18 -6.73
CA LYS A 18 24.26 -10.88 -7.29
C LYS A 18 23.20 -11.22 -6.24
N ASP A 19 23.56 -11.23 -4.98
CA ASP A 19 22.68 -11.58 -3.86
C ASP A 19 21.92 -10.34 -3.35
N GLY A 20 22.44 -9.13 -3.61
CA GLY A 20 21.68 -7.90 -3.42
C GLY A 20 22.48 -6.61 -3.50
N MET A 21 21.76 -5.49 -3.37
CA MET A 21 22.35 -4.17 -3.25
C MET A 21 22.84 -3.94 -1.82
N ARG A 22 24.11 -3.55 -1.65
CA ARG A 22 24.70 -3.28 -0.34
C ARG A 22 25.63 -2.06 -0.42
N ILE A 23 25.23 -0.99 0.23
CA ILE A 23 26.02 0.25 0.32
C ILE A 23 26.56 0.40 1.74
N VAL A 24 27.88 0.60 1.87
CA VAL A 24 28.56 0.76 3.16
C VAL A 24 29.07 2.18 3.31
N ILE A 25 28.55 2.87 4.33
CA ILE A 25 28.97 4.22 4.70
C ILE A 25 29.77 4.12 6.00
N GLU A 26 31.07 4.43 5.94
CA GLU A 26 31.90 4.46 7.14
C GLU A 26 31.76 5.81 7.85
N ILE A 27 31.56 5.77 9.16
CA ILE A 27 31.36 6.93 10.02
C ILE A 27 32.68 7.25 10.73
N LYS A 28 32.98 8.54 10.91
CA LYS A 28 34.15 8.99 11.68
C LYS A 28 34.01 8.63 13.16
N ARG A 29 35.14 8.43 13.85
CA ARG A 29 35.18 7.95 15.25
C ARG A 29 34.52 8.91 16.26
N ASP A 30 34.44 10.19 15.91
CA ASP A 30 33.92 11.28 16.71
C ASP A 30 32.48 11.68 16.36
N ALA A 31 31.85 11.01 15.39
CA ALA A 31 30.51 11.35 14.92
C ALA A 31 29.42 10.42 15.49
N VAL A 32 28.26 11.00 15.82
CA VAL A 32 27.06 10.26 16.22
C VAL A 32 26.32 9.76 14.98
N GLY A 33 26.25 8.44 14.80
CA GLY A 33 25.72 7.83 13.58
C GLY A 33 24.25 8.16 13.28
N GLU A 34 23.40 8.28 14.30
CA GLU A 34 22.00 8.66 14.14
C GLU A 34 21.84 10.08 13.56
N VAL A 35 22.66 11.03 14.03
CA VAL A 35 22.65 12.42 13.53
C VAL A 35 23.12 12.47 12.07
N VAL A 36 24.15 11.70 11.72
CA VAL A 36 24.61 11.59 10.33
C VAL A 36 23.51 10.97 9.44
N LEU A 37 22.82 9.94 9.92
CA LEU A 37 21.72 9.29 9.20
C LEU A 37 20.53 10.24 8.97
N ASN A 38 20.12 11.01 9.98
CA ASN A 38 19.06 12.01 9.85
C ASN A 38 19.44 13.14 8.87
N ASN A 39 20.70 13.57 8.89
CA ASN A 39 21.24 14.51 7.92
C ASN A 39 21.24 13.92 6.50
N LEU A 40 21.53 12.62 6.34
CA LEU A 40 21.43 11.94 5.06
C LEU A 40 19.97 11.87 4.58
N TYR A 41 19.01 11.53 5.42
CA TYR A 41 17.59 11.52 5.03
C TYR A 41 17.09 12.91 4.60
N SER A 42 17.49 13.98 5.29
CA SER A 42 17.03 15.34 4.97
C SER A 42 17.67 15.95 3.72
N GLN A 43 18.90 15.56 3.38
CA GLN A 43 19.66 16.19 2.28
C GLN A 43 19.85 15.30 1.04
N THR A 44 19.50 14.01 1.10
CA THR A 44 19.74 13.05 0.00
C THR A 44 18.45 12.40 -0.50
N GLN A 45 18.54 11.69 -1.61
CA GLN A 45 17.42 10.96 -2.22
C GLN A 45 17.05 9.66 -1.50
N LEU A 46 17.62 9.38 -0.32
CA LEU A 46 17.20 8.25 0.52
C LEU A 46 15.78 8.44 1.04
N GLN A 47 15.32 9.69 1.16
CA GLN A 47 13.93 10.04 1.44
C GLN A 47 13.42 10.96 0.34
N VAL A 48 12.29 10.59 -0.28
CA VAL A 48 11.67 11.37 -1.36
C VAL A 48 10.18 11.53 -1.11
N SER A 49 9.63 12.68 -1.46
CA SER A 49 8.19 12.90 -1.47
C SER A 49 7.61 12.38 -2.80
N PHE A 50 6.56 11.55 -2.73
CA PHE A 50 5.81 11.12 -3.90
C PHE A 50 4.42 11.77 -3.90
N GLY A 51 4.14 12.63 -4.88
CA GLY A 51 2.86 13.31 -5.03
C GLY A 51 1.80 12.40 -5.65
N ILE A 52 0.98 11.77 -4.81
CA ILE A 52 -0.10 10.89 -5.27
C ILE A 52 -1.25 11.76 -5.84
N ASN A 53 -1.55 11.58 -7.13
CA ASN A 53 -2.69 12.23 -7.79
C ASN A 53 -3.47 11.22 -8.65
N MET A 54 -4.65 10.80 -8.18
CA MET A 54 -5.49 9.80 -8.83
C MET A 54 -6.44 10.43 -9.86
N VAL A 55 -5.91 10.84 -11.01
CA VAL A 55 -6.69 11.36 -12.15
C VAL A 55 -6.76 10.29 -13.25
N ALA A 56 -7.97 9.99 -13.70
CA ALA A 56 -8.21 9.05 -14.80
C ALA A 56 -9.36 9.55 -15.70
N LEU A 57 -9.51 8.93 -16.87
CA LEU A 57 -10.65 9.19 -17.74
C LEU A 57 -11.85 8.37 -17.28
N HIS A 58 -12.98 9.04 -17.08
CA HIS A 58 -14.28 8.41 -16.85
C HIS A 58 -15.26 8.93 -17.89
N HIS A 59 -15.77 8.04 -18.75
CA HIS A 59 -16.62 8.39 -19.89
C HIS A 59 -16.02 9.48 -20.79
N GLY A 60 -14.71 9.37 -21.08
CA GLY A 60 -13.99 10.29 -21.98
C GLY A 60 -13.59 11.63 -21.34
N GLN A 61 -13.88 11.84 -20.06
CA GLN A 61 -13.56 13.09 -19.37
C GLN A 61 -12.56 12.85 -18.22
N PRO A 62 -11.55 13.73 -18.02
CA PRO A 62 -10.64 13.64 -16.87
C PRO A 62 -11.39 13.87 -15.56
N LYS A 63 -11.24 12.96 -14.62
CA LYS A 63 -11.87 13.02 -13.29
C LYS A 63 -10.90 12.55 -12.21
N ILE A 64 -10.91 13.24 -11.07
CA ILE A 64 -10.25 12.77 -9.85
C ILE A 64 -11.16 11.68 -9.24
N MET A 65 -10.61 10.49 -9.01
CA MET A 65 -11.36 9.33 -8.52
C MET A 65 -10.74 8.80 -7.24
N ASN A 66 -11.57 8.46 -6.26
CA ASN A 66 -11.11 7.75 -5.07
C ASN A 66 -11.02 6.23 -5.34
N LEU A 67 -10.46 5.47 -4.39
CA LEU A 67 -10.32 4.01 -4.52
C LEU A 67 -11.67 3.30 -4.74
N LYS A 68 -12.74 3.73 -4.04
CA LYS A 68 -14.07 3.12 -4.17
C LYS A 68 -14.64 3.32 -5.57
N ASP A 69 -14.45 4.49 -6.16
CA ASP A 69 -14.92 4.81 -7.52
C ASP A 69 -14.19 3.94 -8.55
N ILE A 70 -12.87 3.78 -8.41
CA ILE A 70 -12.06 2.92 -9.28
C ILE A 70 -12.51 1.47 -9.20
N LEU A 71 -12.67 0.93 -7.98
CA LEU A 71 -13.13 -0.45 -7.78
C LEU A 71 -14.56 -0.65 -8.31
N SER A 72 -15.44 0.33 -8.11
CA SER A 72 -16.82 0.28 -8.63
C SER A 72 -16.85 0.29 -10.16
N ALA A 73 -16.00 1.10 -10.80
CA ALA A 73 -15.86 1.13 -12.25
C ALA A 73 -15.30 -0.19 -12.79
N PHE A 74 -14.28 -0.77 -12.13
CA PHE A 74 -13.72 -2.06 -12.49
C PHE A 74 -14.76 -3.18 -12.40
N VAL A 75 -15.51 -3.28 -11.30
CA VAL A 75 -16.57 -4.30 -11.13
C VAL A 75 -17.67 -4.12 -12.18
N ARG A 76 -18.10 -2.88 -12.46
CA ARG A 76 -19.08 -2.60 -13.52
C ARG A 76 -18.59 -3.05 -14.88
N HIS A 77 -17.34 -2.73 -15.23
CA HIS A 77 -16.74 -3.17 -16.47
C HIS A 77 -16.65 -4.69 -16.56
N ARG A 78 -16.26 -5.37 -15.46
CA ARG A 78 -16.20 -6.83 -15.43
C ARG A 78 -17.58 -7.46 -15.65
N ARG A 79 -18.63 -6.93 -15.04
CA ARG A 79 -20.00 -7.37 -15.30
C ARG A 79 -20.37 -7.24 -16.77
N GLU A 80 -20.11 -6.09 -17.39
CA GLU A 80 -20.38 -5.89 -18.81
C GLU A 80 -19.61 -6.89 -19.70
N VAL A 81 -18.32 -7.06 -19.45
CA VAL A 81 -17.46 -7.98 -20.22
C VAL A 81 -17.93 -9.42 -20.08
N VAL A 82 -18.24 -9.86 -18.85
CA VAL A 82 -18.74 -11.22 -18.60
C VAL A 82 -20.09 -11.43 -19.27
N THR A 83 -21.04 -10.50 -19.11
CA THR A 83 -22.35 -10.59 -19.80
C THR A 83 -22.19 -10.68 -21.32
N ARG A 84 -21.33 -9.83 -21.93
CA ARG A 84 -21.09 -9.85 -23.38
C ARG A 84 -20.44 -11.15 -23.84
N ARG A 85 -19.49 -11.68 -23.07
CA ARG A 85 -18.86 -12.98 -23.34
C ARG A 85 -19.89 -14.11 -23.27
N THR A 86 -20.71 -14.15 -22.22
CA THR A 86 -21.77 -15.16 -22.04
C THR A 86 -22.80 -15.12 -23.17
N ILE A 87 -23.24 -13.93 -23.60
CA ILE A 87 -24.16 -13.80 -24.75
C ILE A 87 -23.51 -14.31 -26.05
N PHE A 88 -22.23 -13.98 -26.27
CA PHE A 88 -21.51 -14.44 -27.45
C PHE A 88 -21.35 -15.97 -27.47
N GLU A 89 -20.96 -16.56 -26.33
CA GLU A 89 -20.83 -18.00 -26.17
C GLU A 89 -22.19 -18.70 -26.32
N LEU A 90 -23.26 -18.15 -25.75
CA LEU A 90 -24.62 -18.69 -25.88
C LEU A 90 -25.08 -18.69 -27.34
N ARG A 91 -24.88 -17.59 -28.07
CA ARG A 91 -25.22 -17.51 -29.49
C ARG A 91 -24.45 -18.55 -30.30
N LYS A 92 -23.14 -18.68 -30.07
CA LYS A 92 -22.29 -19.65 -30.74
C LYS A 92 -22.72 -21.10 -30.43
N ALA A 93 -23.06 -21.38 -29.17
CA ALA A 93 -23.53 -22.69 -28.73
C ALA A 93 -24.88 -23.04 -29.38
N ARG A 94 -25.83 -22.10 -29.41
CA ARG A 94 -27.14 -22.27 -30.10
C ARG A 94 -26.99 -22.49 -31.60
N ASP A 95 -26.16 -21.69 -32.27
CA ASP A 95 -25.91 -21.85 -33.71
C ASP A 95 -25.29 -23.23 -34.02
N ARG A 96 -24.38 -23.72 -33.16
CA ARG A 96 -23.79 -25.06 -33.29
C ARG A 96 -24.79 -26.17 -32.99
N ALA A 97 -25.57 -26.03 -31.92
CA ALA A 97 -26.61 -26.97 -31.52
C ALA A 97 -27.67 -27.13 -32.61
N HIS A 98 -28.09 -26.04 -33.26
CA HIS A 98 -29.01 -26.04 -34.40
C HIS A 98 -28.51 -26.93 -35.54
N ILE A 99 -27.23 -26.84 -35.89
CA ILE A 99 -26.65 -27.69 -36.94
C ILE A 99 -26.60 -29.16 -36.50
N LEU A 100 -26.14 -29.44 -35.28
CA LEU A 100 -26.05 -30.81 -34.77
C LEU A 100 -27.42 -31.47 -34.66
N GLU A 101 -28.45 -30.72 -34.28
CA GLU A 101 -29.83 -31.20 -34.23
C GLU A 101 -30.30 -31.68 -35.61
N GLY A 102 -30.11 -30.88 -36.66
CA GLY A 102 -30.43 -31.28 -38.03
C GLY A 102 -29.65 -32.51 -38.48
N LEU A 103 -28.37 -32.63 -38.11
CA LEU A 103 -27.56 -33.81 -38.40
C LEU A 103 -28.03 -35.06 -37.62
N ALA A 104 -28.42 -34.91 -36.36
CA ALA A 104 -28.92 -36.00 -35.54
C ALA A 104 -30.25 -36.55 -36.08
N ILE A 105 -31.16 -35.66 -36.50
CA ILE A 105 -32.42 -36.02 -37.14
C ILE A 105 -32.17 -36.71 -38.48
N ALA A 106 -31.17 -36.23 -39.23
CA ALA A 106 -30.79 -36.89 -40.47
C ALA A 106 -30.25 -38.31 -40.27
N LEU A 107 -29.46 -38.53 -39.22
CA LEU A 107 -28.96 -39.85 -38.87
C LEU A 107 -30.07 -40.79 -38.37
N ALA A 108 -31.07 -40.26 -37.65
CA ALA A 108 -32.24 -41.03 -37.22
C ALA A 108 -33.13 -41.46 -38.40
N ASN A 109 -33.15 -40.68 -39.48
CA ASN A 109 -33.97 -40.90 -40.67
C ASN A 109 -33.12 -41.18 -41.92
N ILE A 110 -32.07 -41.98 -41.77
CA ILE A 110 -31.07 -42.14 -42.83
C ILE A 110 -31.62 -42.76 -44.12
N ASP A 111 -32.47 -43.78 -44.03
CA ASP A 111 -32.97 -44.48 -45.22
C ASP A 111 -33.85 -43.56 -46.10
N PRO A 112 -34.85 -42.83 -45.57
CA PRO A 112 -35.63 -41.87 -46.37
C PRO A 112 -34.83 -40.65 -46.85
N ILE A 113 -33.72 -40.30 -46.18
CA ILE A 113 -32.80 -39.27 -46.67
C ILE A 113 -32.04 -39.78 -47.89
N ILE A 114 -31.43 -40.96 -47.80
CA ILE A 114 -30.67 -41.57 -48.90
C ILE A 114 -31.59 -41.78 -50.11
N GLU A 115 -32.82 -42.24 -49.90
CA GLU A 115 -33.78 -42.44 -50.98
C GLU A 115 -34.09 -41.13 -51.72
N LEU A 116 -34.34 -40.04 -50.99
CA LEU A 116 -34.58 -38.73 -51.61
C LEU A 116 -33.36 -38.23 -52.37
N ILE A 117 -32.17 -38.31 -51.77
CA ILE A 117 -30.92 -37.86 -52.41
C ILE A 117 -30.66 -38.67 -53.69
N ARG A 118 -30.92 -39.99 -53.67
CA ARG A 118 -30.75 -40.86 -54.85
C ARG A 118 -31.71 -40.57 -55.99
N HIS A 119 -32.94 -40.14 -55.69
CA HIS A 119 -33.94 -39.79 -56.71
C HIS A 119 -33.83 -38.34 -57.18
N SER A 120 -33.05 -37.51 -56.49
CA SER A 120 -32.84 -36.12 -56.86
C SER A 120 -31.80 -35.99 -57.99
N PRO A 121 -32.10 -35.27 -59.09
CA PRO A 121 -31.17 -35.04 -60.20
C PRO A 121 -29.91 -34.24 -59.82
N ASN A 122 -30.02 -33.33 -58.85
CA ASN A 122 -28.93 -32.46 -58.42
C ASN A 122 -29.05 -32.08 -56.93
N ALA A 123 -27.99 -31.48 -56.39
CA ALA A 123 -27.92 -31.11 -54.97
C ALA A 123 -28.93 -30.02 -54.58
N ALA A 124 -29.31 -29.13 -55.49
CA ALA A 124 -30.29 -28.07 -55.21
C ALA A 124 -31.71 -28.64 -55.04
N GLU A 125 -32.10 -29.59 -55.89
CA GLU A 125 -33.37 -30.31 -55.78
C GLU A 125 -33.40 -31.21 -54.55
N ALA A 126 -32.30 -31.91 -54.23
CA ALA A 126 -32.19 -32.69 -53.01
C ALA A 126 -32.38 -31.81 -51.76
N LYS A 127 -31.71 -30.65 -51.72
CA LYS A 127 -31.84 -29.67 -50.64
C LYS A 127 -33.29 -29.18 -50.51
N ALA A 128 -33.93 -28.76 -51.60
CA ALA A 128 -35.32 -28.32 -51.59
C ALA A 128 -36.25 -29.43 -51.08
N GLY A 129 -36.00 -30.68 -51.48
CA GLY A 129 -36.75 -31.85 -51.02
C GLY A 129 -36.55 -32.17 -49.53
N LEU A 130 -35.36 -31.93 -48.97
CA LEU A 130 -35.10 -32.09 -47.53
C LEU A 130 -35.88 -31.06 -46.68
N ILE A 131 -36.02 -29.83 -47.18
CA ILE A 131 -36.70 -28.72 -46.50
C ILE A 131 -38.22 -28.81 -46.62
N ALA A 132 -38.73 -29.27 -47.77
CA ALA A 132 -40.17 -29.29 -48.05
C ALA A 132 -40.96 -30.34 -47.25
N ARG A 133 -40.28 -31.35 -46.68
CA ARG A 133 -40.91 -32.42 -45.89
C ARG A 133 -40.55 -32.31 -44.42
N SER A 134 -41.44 -32.84 -43.58
CA SER A 134 -41.20 -32.99 -42.16
C SER A 134 -40.51 -34.32 -41.85
N TRP A 135 -39.88 -34.39 -40.68
CA TRP A 135 -39.07 -35.52 -40.24
C TRP A 135 -39.44 -36.00 -38.85
N ASP A 136 -39.37 -37.32 -38.64
CA ASP A 136 -39.57 -37.90 -37.33
C ASP A 136 -38.39 -37.60 -36.40
N LEU A 137 -38.68 -37.23 -35.16
CA LEU A 137 -37.67 -36.85 -34.16
C LEU A 137 -36.83 -38.04 -33.68
N GLY A 138 -37.35 -39.26 -33.80
CA GLY A 138 -36.67 -40.50 -33.40
C GLY A 138 -36.10 -40.44 -31.97
N ASN A 139 -34.84 -40.84 -31.83
CA ASN A 139 -34.13 -40.84 -30.53
C ASN A 139 -33.80 -39.44 -30.01
N VAL A 140 -33.92 -38.40 -30.86
CA VAL A 140 -33.60 -37.01 -30.52
C VAL A 140 -34.73 -36.37 -29.70
N ALA A 141 -35.97 -36.88 -29.82
CA ALA A 141 -37.15 -36.39 -29.08
C ALA A 141 -36.90 -36.32 -27.56
N ALA A 142 -36.38 -37.40 -26.97
CA ALA A 142 -36.13 -37.47 -25.52
C ALA A 142 -35.00 -36.53 -25.05
N MET A 143 -34.07 -36.17 -25.94
CA MET A 143 -33.01 -35.21 -25.63
C MET A 143 -33.56 -33.77 -25.65
N LEU A 144 -34.49 -33.50 -26.56
CA LEU A 144 -35.13 -32.20 -26.74
C LEU A 144 -36.09 -31.87 -25.58
N GLU A 145 -36.92 -32.84 -25.16
CA GLU A 145 -37.82 -32.67 -24.00
C GLU A 145 -37.06 -32.27 -22.72
N ARG A 146 -35.81 -32.73 -22.56
CA ARG A 146 -34.99 -32.43 -21.38
C ARG A 146 -34.39 -31.03 -21.37
N ALA A 147 -34.10 -30.47 -22.53
CA ALA A 147 -33.48 -29.14 -22.65
C ALA A 147 -34.49 -27.99 -22.56
N GLY A 148 -35.78 -28.30 -22.66
CA GLY A 148 -36.86 -27.32 -22.80
C GLY A 148 -36.99 -26.88 -24.26
N ASP A 149 -38.22 -26.94 -24.79
CA ASP A 149 -38.55 -26.91 -26.21
C ASP A 149 -37.92 -25.74 -27.02
N ASP A 150 -37.60 -24.62 -26.37
CA ASP A 150 -37.07 -23.40 -27.03
C ASP A 150 -35.66 -22.98 -26.59
N ALA A 151 -35.03 -23.65 -25.62
CA ALA A 151 -33.80 -23.12 -25.01
C ALA A 151 -32.60 -23.12 -25.99
N ALA A 152 -32.50 -24.17 -26.81
CA ALA A 152 -31.43 -24.37 -27.79
C ALA A 152 -31.69 -23.67 -29.14
N ARG A 153 -32.89 -23.12 -29.33
CA ARG A 153 -33.32 -22.50 -30.58
C ARG A 153 -32.57 -21.17 -30.81
N PRO A 154 -31.93 -20.96 -31.98
CA PRO A 154 -31.35 -19.66 -32.31
C PRO A 154 -32.41 -18.56 -32.41
N GLU A 155 -32.06 -17.34 -31.98
CA GLU A 155 -33.00 -16.19 -31.97
C GLU A 155 -33.44 -15.72 -33.36
N TRP A 156 -32.61 -15.96 -34.39
CA TRP A 156 -32.89 -15.59 -35.77
C TRP A 156 -33.78 -16.62 -36.49
N LEU A 157 -34.08 -17.76 -35.86
CA LEU A 157 -34.79 -18.85 -36.49
C LEU A 157 -36.30 -18.59 -36.52
N GLU A 158 -36.86 -18.53 -37.73
CA GLU A 158 -38.30 -18.31 -37.95
C GLU A 158 -39.14 -19.48 -37.41
N PRO A 159 -40.31 -19.23 -36.77
CA PRO A 159 -41.14 -20.26 -36.11
C PRO A 159 -41.56 -21.43 -37.01
N GLU A 160 -41.43 -21.28 -38.33
CA GLU A 160 -41.77 -22.29 -39.31
C GLU A 160 -40.82 -23.49 -39.29
N PHE A 161 -39.57 -23.28 -38.84
CA PHE A 161 -38.51 -24.30 -38.75
C PHE A 161 -38.37 -24.86 -37.33
N GLY A 162 -37.74 -26.03 -37.19
CA GLY A 162 -37.56 -26.73 -35.93
C GLY A 162 -38.71 -27.69 -35.61
N ILE A 163 -38.93 -27.95 -34.32
CA ILE A 163 -39.98 -28.87 -33.85
C ILE A 163 -41.35 -28.22 -33.94
N ARG A 164 -42.29 -28.88 -34.62
CA ARG A 164 -43.70 -28.48 -34.69
C ARG A 164 -44.59 -29.72 -34.75
N ASP A 165 -45.61 -29.77 -33.90
CA ASP A 165 -46.61 -30.85 -33.88
C ASP A 165 -45.98 -32.27 -33.86
N GLY A 166 -44.86 -32.44 -33.16
CA GLY A 166 -44.13 -33.72 -33.06
C GLY A 166 -43.28 -34.09 -34.28
N GLN A 167 -43.12 -33.16 -35.22
CA GLN A 167 -42.32 -33.31 -36.43
C GLN A 167 -41.23 -32.24 -36.52
N TYR A 168 -40.16 -32.49 -37.28
CA TYR A 168 -39.08 -31.53 -37.46
C TYR A 168 -39.01 -30.96 -38.87
N PHE A 169 -38.82 -29.65 -38.96
CA PHE A 169 -38.67 -28.90 -40.21
C PHE A 169 -37.25 -28.34 -40.33
N LEU A 170 -36.51 -28.82 -41.33
CA LEU A 170 -35.11 -28.45 -41.54
C LEU A 170 -34.97 -27.06 -42.17
N THR A 171 -33.93 -26.33 -41.77
CA THR A 171 -33.52 -25.10 -42.46
C THR A 171 -32.64 -25.39 -43.67
N GLU A 172 -32.47 -24.39 -44.54
CA GLU A 172 -31.56 -24.48 -45.67
C GLU A 172 -30.12 -24.79 -45.26
N GLN A 173 -29.67 -24.18 -44.14
CA GLN A 173 -28.33 -24.40 -43.61
C GLN A 173 -28.15 -25.82 -43.07
N GLN A 174 -29.16 -26.37 -42.39
CA GLN A 174 -29.13 -27.77 -41.93
C GLN A 174 -29.16 -28.73 -43.12
N ALA A 175 -30.03 -28.51 -44.11
CA ALA A 175 -30.09 -29.33 -45.31
C ALA A 175 -28.75 -29.34 -46.06
N GLN A 176 -28.07 -28.19 -46.17
CA GLN A 176 -26.70 -28.14 -46.70
C GLN A 176 -25.72 -28.97 -45.85
N ALA A 177 -25.74 -28.82 -44.53
CA ALA A 177 -24.87 -29.59 -43.64
C ALA A 177 -25.09 -31.11 -43.74
N ILE A 178 -26.34 -31.54 -43.96
CA ILE A 178 -26.71 -32.94 -44.20
C ILE A 178 -26.12 -33.43 -45.53
N LEU A 179 -26.22 -32.65 -46.60
CA LEU A 179 -25.63 -33.02 -47.90
C LEU A 179 -24.09 -33.07 -47.86
N ASP A 180 -23.47 -32.28 -46.98
CA ASP A 180 -22.02 -32.25 -46.77
C ASP A 180 -21.53 -33.37 -45.83
N LEU A 181 -22.43 -34.21 -45.30
CA LEU A 181 -22.05 -35.37 -44.49
C LEU A 181 -21.22 -36.37 -45.30
N ARG A 182 -20.19 -36.91 -44.65
CA ARG A 182 -19.36 -37.98 -45.20
C ARG A 182 -19.80 -39.34 -44.65
N LEU A 183 -19.70 -40.38 -45.47
CA LEU A 183 -20.10 -41.76 -45.09
C LEU A 183 -19.44 -42.27 -43.80
N GLN A 184 -18.24 -41.81 -43.46
CA GLN A 184 -17.57 -42.16 -42.19
C GLN A 184 -18.38 -41.77 -40.94
N LYS A 185 -19.23 -40.74 -41.03
CA LYS A 185 -20.10 -40.26 -39.95
C LYS A 185 -21.28 -41.19 -39.66
N LEU A 186 -21.47 -42.22 -40.48
CA LEU A 186 -22.50 -43.25 -40.30
C LEU A 186 -22.04 -44.41 -39.42
N THR A 187 -20.77 -44.42 -39.00
CA THR A 187 -20.28 -45.41 -38.03
C THR A 187 -20.90 -45.13 -36.66
N GLY A 188 -21.22 -46.19 -35.90
CA GLY A 188 -21.87 -46.05 -34.59
C GLY A 188 -21.10 -45.13 -33.62
N LEU A 189 -19.77 -45.21 -33.63
CA LEU A 189 -18.91 -44.36 -32.79
C LEU A 189 -19.02 -42.87 -33.16
N GLU A 190 -19.09 -42.54 -34.45
CA GLU A 190 -19.22 -41.14 -34.87
C GLU A 190 -20.62 -40.59 -34.62
N HIS A 191 -21.64 -41.45 -34.69
CA HIS A 191 -23.00 -41.10 -34.29
C HIS A 191 -23.10 -40.77 -32.80
N GLU A 192 -22.53 -41.62 -31.93
CA GLU A 192 -22.48 -41.39 -30.49
C GLU A 192 -21.76 -40.09 -30.14
N LYS A 193 -20.60 -39.82 -30.77
CA LYS A 193 -19.87 -38.55 -30.56
C LYS A 193 -20.69 -37.31 -30.91
N LEU A 194 -21.49 -37.36 -31.99
CA LEU A 194 -22.33 -36.23 -32.38
C LEU A 194 -23.46 -36.01 -31.36
N LEU A 195 -24.06 -37.09 -30.87
CA LEU A 195 -25.08 -37.00 -29.83
C LEU A 195 -24.52 -36.52 -28.50
N ASP A 196 -23.31 -36.94 -28.14
CA ASP A 196 -22.65 -36.49 -26.91
C ASP A 196 -22.21 -35.03 -27.02
N GLU A 197 -21.66 -34.60 -28.15
CA GLU A 197 -21.38 -33.17 -28.43
C GLU A 197 -22.67 -32.33 -28.31
N TYR A 198 -23.78 -32.84 -28.83
CA TYR A 198 -25.07 -32.16 -28.72
C TYR A 198 -25.54 -32.03 -27.26
N LYS A 199 -25.47 -33.11 -26.46
CA LYS A 199 -25.82 -33.08 -25.02
C LYS A 199 -24.95 -32.09 -24.25
N GLU A 200 -23.63 -32.10 -24.47
CA GLU A 200 -22.71 -31.17 -23.83
C GLU A 200 -23.07 -29.71 -24.15
N LEU A 201 -23.46 -29.41 -25.40
CA LEU A 201 -23.91 -28.08 -25.77
C LEU A 201 -25.23 -27.70 -25.11
N LEU A 202 -26.17 -28.62 -24.93
CA LEU A 202 -27.42 -28.36 -24.21
C LEU A 202 -27.15 -28.01 -22.74
N GLU A 203 -26.25 -28.75 -22.08
CA GLU A 203 -25.81 -28.45 -20.72
C GLU A 203 -25.12 -27.08 -20.63
N GLN A 204 -24.25 -26.76 -21.59
CA GLN A 204 -23.61 -25.45 -21.67
C GLN A 204 -24.63 -24.32 -21.87
N ILE A 205 -25.59 -24.49 -22.78
CA ILE A 205 -26.65 -23.50 -23.03
C ILE A 205 -27.48 -23.27 -21.76
N ALA A 206 -27.84 -24.33 -21.04
CA ALA A 206 -28.58 -24.23 -19.79
C ALA A 206 -27.82 -23.43 -18.73
N GLU A 207 -26.52 -23.69 -18.55
CA GLU A 207 -25.69 -22.92 -17.60
C GLU A 207 -25.51 -21.46 -18.04
N LEU A 208 -25.30 -21.20 -19.34
CA LEU A 208 -25.18 -19.84 -19.87
C LEU A 208 -26.48 -19.04 -19.68
N LEU A 209 -27.64 -19.67 -19.90
CA LEU A 209 -28.94 -19.06 -19.62
C LEU A 209 -29.14 -18.81 -18.13
N HIS A 210 -28.71 -19.73 -17.27
CA HIS A 210 -28.75 -19.55 -15.81
C HIS A 210 -27.88 -18.36 -15.36
N ILE A 211 -26.67 -18.22 -15.91
CA ILE A 211 -25.79 -17.07 -15.66
C ILE A 211 -26.43 -15.75 -16.11
N LEU A 212 -27.11 -15.72 -17.26
CA LEU A 212 -27.78 -14.52 -17.76
C LEU A 212 -29.07 -14.20 -17.00
N GLY A 213 -29.78 -15.21 -16.51
CA GLY A 213 -31.03 -15.07 -15.76
C GLY A 213 -30.82 -14.68 -14.29
N SER A 214 -29.68 -15.02 -13.69
CA SER A 214 -29.38 -14.75 -12.28
C SER A 214 -28.19 -13.80 -12.12
N ALA A 215 -28.47 -12.59 -11.64
CA ALA A 215 -27.42 -11.63 -11.28
C ALA A 215 -26.52 -12.13 -10.14
N GLU A 216 -27.04 -13.00 -9.27
CA GLU A 216 -26.26 -13.64 -8.19
C GLU A 216 -25.25 -14.62 -8.78
N ARG A 217 -25.70 -15.51 -9.68
CA ARG A 217 -24.82 -16.46 -10.37
C ARG A 217 -23.71 -15.76 -11.15
N LEU A 218 -24.03 -14.67 -11.83
CA LEU A 218 -23.02 -13.86 -12.52
C LEU A 218 -21.96 -13.30 -11.55
N MET A 219 -22.36 -12.87 -10.36
CA MET A 219 -21.43 -12.37 -9.34
C MET A 219 -20.58 -13.48 -8.71
N GLU A 220 -21.11 -14.70 -8.59
CA GLU A 220 -20.35 -15.88 -8.19
C GLU A 220 -19.25 -16.19 -9.21
N VAL A 221 -19.59 -16.25 -10.51
CA VAL A 221 -18.61 -16.48 -11.58
C VAL A 221 -17.50 -15.42 -11.56
N ILE A 222 -17.86 -14.14 -11.38
CA ILE A 222 -16.86 -13.07 -11.26
C ILE A 222 -15.96 -13.28 -10.04
N ARG A 223 -16.52 -13.73 -8.91
CA ARG A 223 -15.75 -14.02 -7.69
C ARG A 223 -14.78 -15.18 -7.92
N GLU A 224 -15.26 -16.29 -8.47
CA GLU A 224 -14.46 -17.47 -8.78
C GLU A 224 -13.28 -17.10 -9.70
N GLU A 225 -13.52 -16.30 -10.75
CA GLU A 225 -12.46 -15.80 -11.63
C GLU A 225 -11.45 -14.91 -10.89
N LEU A 226 -11.91 -14.03 -9.99
CA LEU A 226 -11.02 -13.16 -9.21
C LEU A 226 -10.18 -13.94 -8.20
N GLU A 227 -10.75 -14.97 -7.58
CA GLU A 227 -10.04 -15.87 -6.66
C GLU A 227 -9.00 -16.70 -7.41
N ALA A 228 -9.36 -17.26 -8.58
CA ALA A 228 -8.41 -17.95 -9.43
C ALA A 228 -7.25 -17.03 -9.89
N MET A 229 -7.55 -15.77 -10.27
CA MET A 229 -6.51 -14.80 -10.62
C MET A 229 -5.62 -14.43 -9.42
N ARG A 230 -6.20 -14.26 -8.22
CA ARG A 230 -5.43 -14.03 -7.00
C ARG A 230 -4.49 -15.19 -6.71
N ASP A 231 -4.97 -16.43 -6.86
CA ASP A 231 -4.19 -17.62 -6.51
C ASP A 231 -3.10 -17.90 -7.58
N GLN A 232 -3.35 -17.54 -8.83
CA GLN A 232 -2.38 -17.67 -9.93
C GLN A 232 -1.28 -16.59 -9.91
N PHE A 233 -1.64 -15.34 -9.57
CA PHE A 233 -0.75 -14.18 -9.74
C PHE A 233 -0.39 -13.46 -8.44
N GLY A 234 -0.87 -13.94 -7.28
CA GLY A 234 -0.59 -13.32 -5.99
C GLY A 234 0.88 -13.41 -5.58
N ASP A 235 1.42 -12.31 -5.05
CA ASP A 235 2.76 -12.25 -4.48
C ASP A 235 2.77 -11.61 -3.08
N ASN A 236 3.85 -11.84 -2.35
CA ASN A 236 4.03 -11.23 -1.03
C ASN A 236 4.37 -9.75 -1.16
N ARG A 237 3.80 -8.93 -0.28
CA ARG A 237 4.10 -7.50 -0.20
C ARG A 237 5.61 -7.30 0.05
N ARG A 238 6.23 -6.48 -0.80
CA ARG A 238 7.66 -6.13 -0.71
C ARG A 238 7.95 -4.91 0.16
N THR A 239 6.99 -3.99 0.27
CA THR A 239 7.16 -2.71 0.99
C THR A 239 6.50 -2.76 2.35
N GLU A 240 7.17 -2.22 3.36
CA GLU A 240 6.62 -2.04 4.71
C GLU A 240 5.97 -0.66 4.84
N ILE A 241 4.82 -0.57 5.52
CA ILE A 241 4.20 0.71 5.89
C ILE A 241 4.33 0.85 7.39
N THR A 242 5.19 1.77 7.83
CA THR A 242 5.37 2.12 9.23
C THR A 242 4.48 3.31 9.59
N ALA A 243 3.80 3.26 10.74
CA ALA A 243 3.08 4.41 11.26
C ALA A 243 4.09 5.55 11.57
N ASN A 244 3.86 6.71 10.96
CA ASN A 244 4.78 7.82 10.86
C ASN A 244 5.41 8.21 12.23
N THR A 245 6.73 8.10 12.38
CA THR A 245 7.49 8.59 13.54
C THR A 245 8.55 9.64 13.15
N ALA A 246 8.74 9.92 11.85
CA ALA A 246 9.89 10.69 11.36
C ALA A 246 9.46 11.95 10.61
N ASP A 247 8.79 12.87 11.30
CA ASP A 247 9.07 14.27 11.02
C ASP A 247 10.42 14.55 11.70
N ILE A 248 11.53 14.41 10.95
CA ILE A 248 12.87 14.71 11.47
C ILE A 248 12.85 16.18 11.92
N ASN A 249 12.92 16.41 13.22
CA ASN A 249 12.98 17.75 13.74
C ASN A 249 14.39 18.30 13.51
N ILE A 250 14.51 19.62 13.38
CA ILE A 250 15.81 20.28 13.25
C ILE A 250 16.74 19.93 14.44
N GLU A 251 16.16 19.64 15.61
CA GLU A 251 16.91 19.19 16.79
C GLU A 251 17.64 17.86 16.52
N ASP A 252 17.03 16.92 15.79
CA ASP A 252 17.59 15.59 15.50
C ASP A 252 18.77 15.63 14.49
N LEU A 253 19.05 16.80 13.91
CA LEU A 253 20.15 17.05 12.98
C LEU A 253 21.41 17.60 13.65
N ILE A 254 21.32 17.98 14.93
CA ILE A 254 22.38 18.66 15.68
C ILE A 254 22.94 17.69 16.72
N ASN A 255 24.26 17.68 16.90
CA ASN A 255 24.88 16.84 17.92
C ASN A 255 24.62 17.40 19.32
N GLN A 256 24.32 16.50 20.28
CA GLN A 256 24.31 16.84 21.71
C GLN A 256 25.75 16.97 22.21
N GLU A 257 26.17 18.21 22.46
CA GLU A 257 27.50 18.50 23.01
C GLU A 257 27.42 19.60 24.07
N ASP A 258 28.37 19.57 25.01
CA ASP A 258 28.48 20.57 26.05
C ASP A 258 29.20 21.82 25.49
N VAL A 259 28.47 22.92 25.44
CA VAL A 259 28.95 24.20 24.92
C VAL A 259 28.97 25.26 26.00
N VAL A 260 29.88 26.22 25.83
CA VAL A 260 29.97 27.41 26.67
C VAL A 260 29.22 28.53 25.97
N VAL A 261 28.17 29.04 26.60
CA VAL A 261 27.43 30.21 26.13
C VAL A 261 27.96 31.43 26.89
N THR A 262 28.43 32.42 26.14
CA THR A 262 28.98 33.67 26.68
C THR A 262 28.08 34.85 26.31
N LEU A 263 27.74 35.65 27.30
CA LEU A 263 27.06 36.93 27.14
C LEU A 263 28.03 38.07 27.50
N SER A 264 28.23 39.00 26.58
CA SER A 264 29.05 40.18 26.81
C SER A 264 28.26 41.32 27.46
N HIS A 265 28.97 42.29 28.05
CA HIS A 265 28.34 43.46 28.66
C HIS A 265 27.56 44.31 27.65
N GLN A 266 28.04 44.37 26.40
CA GLN A 266 27.32 45.05 25.31
C GLN A 266 26.12 44.25 24.76
N GLY A 267 25.81 43.09 25.34
CA GLY A 267 24.67 42.27 24.97
C GLY A 267 24.93 41.38 23.76
N TYR A 268 26.17 41.03 23.44
CA TYR A 268 26.45 40.01 22.43
C TYR A 268 26.39 38.62 23.04
N VAL A 269 25.65 37.72 22.40
CA VAL A 269 25.57 36.32 22.79
C VAL A 269 26.19 35.45 21.71
N LYS A 270 26.96 34.45 22.13
CA LYS A 270 27.48 33.38 21.26
C LYS A 270 27.66 32.10 22.07
N TYR A 271 27.69 30.98 21.38
CA TYR A 271 28.13 29.71 21.96
C TYR A 271 29.40 29.22 21.26
N GLN A 272 30.19 28.42 21.98
CA GLN A 272 31.38 27.77 21.45
C GLN A 272 31.59 26.44 22.19
N PRO A 273 32.15 25.40 21.53
CA PRO A 273 32.46 24.13 22.18
C PRO A 273 33.39 24.31 23.38
N LEU A 274 33.21 23.49 24.42
CA LEU A 274 34.04 23.55 25.64
C LEU A 274 35.54 23.34 25.33
N THR A 275 35.85 22.50 24.35
CA THR A 275 37.23 22.23 23.87
C THR A 275 37.94 23.49 23.39
N ASP A 276 37.24 24.35 22.66
CA ASP A 276 37.81 25.57 22.08
C ASP A 276 38.03 26.65 23.15
N TYR A 277 37.16 26.66 24.18
CA TYR A 277 37.30 27.57 25.31
C TYR A 277 38.44 27.20 26.25
N GLU A 278 38.70 25.91 26.49
CA GLU A 278 39.82 25.46 27.33
C GLU A 278 41.19 25.78 26.71
N ALA A 279 41.31 25.72 25.38
CA ALA A 279 42.54 26.02 24.67
C ALA A 279 43.00 27.48 24.86
N GLN A 280 42.09 28.41 25.19
CA GLN A 280 42.41 29.83 25.40
C GLN A 280 43.05 30.16 26.75
N ARG A 281 43.16 29.21 27.70
CA ARG A 281 43.71 29.47 29.05
C ARG A 281 45.24 29.53 29.15
N ARG A 282 46.00 29.32 28.07
CA ARG A 282 47.46 29.53 28.11
C ARG A 282 47.79 31.01 27.99
N GLY A 283 48.01 31.62 29.16
CA GLY A 283 48.42 33.00 29.34
C GLY A 283 49.56 33.43 28.42
N GLY A 284 49.30 34.50 27.68
CA GLY A 284 50.28 35.24 26.91
C GLY A 284 49.60 36.44 26.26
N LYS A 285 49.89 37.65 26.75
CA LYS A 285 49.56 38.87 26.00
C LYS A 285 50.32 38.81 24.66
N GLY A 286 49.59 38.63 23.55
CA GLY A 286 50.03 39.06 22.22
C GLY A 286 49.97 38.03 21.09
N LYS A 287 48.95 38.12 20.24
CA LYS A 287 48.97 38.74 18.89
C LYS A 287 47.71 38.30 18.13
N SER A 288 47.12 39.27 17.43
CA SER A 288 45.80 39.21 16.78
C SER A 288 44.65 39.30 17.79
N ALA A 289 44.65 40.39 18.56
CA ALA A 289 43.39 40.99 18.95
C ALA A 289 42.61 41.24 17.65
N ALA A 290 41.70 40.32 17.32
CA ALA A 290 40.54 40.64 16.50
C ALA A 290 40.05 41.98 17.01
N ARG A 291 39.81 42.95 16.12
CA ARG A 291 39.38 44.30 16.48
C ARG A 291 38.16 44.21 17.41
N ILE A 292 38.43 44.18 18.71
CA ILE A 292 37.45 44.34 19.77
C ILE A 292 37.03 45.79 19.57
N LYS A 293 35.78 46.01 19.13
CA LYS A 293 35.12 47.28 19.41
C LYS A 293 35.21 47.44 20.92
N GLU A 294 36.07 48.36 21.35
CA GLU A 294 36.10 49.01 22.66
C GLU A 294 35.66 48.11 23.83
N GLU A 295 36.64 47.50 24.52
CA GLU A 295 36.55 46.96 25.89
C GLU A 295 35.27 46.20 26.28
N ASP A 296 34.76 45.32 25.40
CA ASP A 296 33.66 44.43 25.77
C ASP A 296 34.20 43.20 26.55
N PHE A 297 33.77 43.05 27.80
CA PHE A 297 34.11 41.92 28.66
C PHE A 297 32.92 40.96 28.83
N ILE A 298 33.22 39.73 29.23
CA ILE A 298 32.20 38.69 29.45
C ILE A 298 31.48 38.98 30.77
N ASP A 299 30.17 39.24 30.71
CA ASP A 299 29.34 39.50 31.88
C ASP A 299 28.82 38.18 32.50
N ARG A 300 28.33 37.26 31.65
CA ARG A 300 27.81 35.95 32.07
C ARG A 300 28.39 34.82 31.23
N LEU A 301 28.65 33.70 31.89
CA LEU A 301 29.10 32.45 31.29
C LEU A 301 28.29 31.30 31.86
N LEU A 302 27.72 30.48 30.99
CA LEU A 302 27.01 29.26 31.36
C LEU A 302 27.51 28.09 30.49
N VAL A 303 27.53 26.90 31.08
CA VAL A 303 27.78 25.64 30.37
C VAL A 303 26.42 24.96 30.24
N ALA A 304 26.04 24.62 29.01
CA ALA A 304 24.76 23.97 28.70
C ALA A 304 24.95 23.02 27.52
N ASN A 305 24.01 22.08 27.35
CA ASN A 305 23.98 21.25 26.16
C ASN A 305 23.36 22.02 24.98
N THR A 306 23.80 21.75 23.75
CA THR A 306 23.20 22.35 22.53
C THR A 306 21.67 22.22 22.45
N HIS A 307 21.09 21.19 23.07
CA HIS A 307 19.65 20.91 23.06
C HIS A 307 18.90 21.51 24.26
N ASP A 308 19.60 22.07 25.23
CA ASP A 308 18.99 22.72 26.38
C ASP A 308 18.27 24.01 25.95
N THR A 309 17.27 24.39 26.74
CA THR A 309 16.55 25.65 26.55
C THR A 309 17.14 26.72 27.47
N ILE A 310 17.58 27.83 26.89
CA ILE A 310 17.98 29.03 27.62
C ILE A 310 16.74 29.89 27.84
N LEU A 311 16.51 30.23 29.11
CA LEU A 311 15.50 31.15 29.59
C LEU A 311 16.15 32.51 29.83
N LEU A 312 15.60 33.56 29.21
CA LEU A 312 16.13 34.92 29.28
C LEU A 312 15.12 35.84 29.95
N PHE A 313 15.48 36.32 31.12
CA PHE A 313 14.65 37.19 31.94
C PHE A 313 14.98 38.64 31.65
N SER A 314 14.02 39.40 31.13
CA SER A 314 14.18 40.84 30.91
C SER A 314 13.81 41.65 32.15
N SER A 315 14.41 42.83 32.31
CA SER A 315 14.10 43.79 33.38
C SER A 315 12.63 44.27 33.40
N ARG A 316 11.89 44.08 32.31
CA ARG A 316 10.45 44.36 32.22
C ARG A 316 9.57 43.18 32.68
N GLY A 317 10.15 42.15 33.28
CA GLY A 317 9.43 40.97 33.75
C GLY A 317 8.96 40.03 32.64
N ARG A 318 9.51 40.14 31.42
CA ARG A 318 9.21 39.21 30.31
C ARG A 318 10.24 38.10 30.24
N LEU A 319 9.78 36.88 30.02
CA LEU A 319 10.59 35.69 29.75
C LEU A 319 10.65 35.43 28.25
N TYR A 320 11.86 35.26 27.73
CA TYR A 320 12.11 34.72 26.40
C TYR A 320 12.76 33.34 26.55
N TRP A 321 12.50 32.43 25.63
CA TRP A 321 13.16 31.14 25.61
C TRP A 321 13.65 30.81 24.21
N MET A 322 14.82 30.18 24.13
CA MET A 322 15.37 29.68 22.88
C MET A 322 16.28 28.48 23.16
N LYS A 323 16.46 27.62 22.16
CA LYS A 323 17.39 26.50 22.26
C LYS A 323 18.83 27.00 22.08
N VAL A 324 19.79 26.36 22.73
CA VAL A 324 21.20 26.77 22.68
C VAL A 324 21.73 26.78 21.24
N TYR A 325 21.39 25.77 20.43
CA TYR A 325 21.82 25.71 19.01
C TYR A 325 21.29 26.85 18.12
N GLN A 326 20.27 27.59 18.56
CA GLN A 326 19.71 28.74 17.80
C GLN A 326 20.54 30.02 17.98
N LEU A 327 21.50 30.02 18.92
CA LEU A 327 22.46 31.10 19.09
C LEU A 327 23.46 31.12 17.92
N PRO A 328 24.18 32.23 17.70
CA PRO A 328 25.27 32.22 16.72
C PRO A 328 26.47 31.44 17.27
N GLU A 329 26.96 30.50 16.46
CA GLU A 329 28.29 29.91 16.61
C GLU A 329 29.35 30.97 16.26
N ALA A 330 30.55 30.87 16.81
CA ALA A 330 31.56 31.92 16.77
C ALA A 330 31.77 32.58 15.39
N SER A 331 31.27 33.82 15.28
CA SER A 331 31.29 34.77 14.15
C SER A 331 30.34 34.43 12.98
N PRO A 332 29.30 35.26 12.70
CA PRO A 332 29.11 36.65 13.14
C PRO A 332 28.21 36.80 14.39
N TRP A 333 28.44 37.89 15.12
CA TRP A 333 27.77 38.25 16.37
C TRP A 333 26.29 38.63 16.17
N ARG A 334 25.41 38.19 17.07
CA ARG A 334 24.00 38.63 17.14
C ARG A 334 23.83 39.54 18.36
N THR A 335 23.23 40.71 18.18
CA THR A 335 22.94 41.67 19.28
C THR A 335 21.68 41.25 20.04
N TRP A 336 21.78 41.18 21.35
CA TRP A 336 20.68 40.96 22.28
C TRP A 336 20.09 42.30 22.76
N PRO A 337 18.80 42.38 23.16
CA PRO A 337 18.26 43.53 23.85
C PRO A 337 19.00 43.80 25.19
N PRO A 338 19.37 45.04 25.53
CA PRO A 338 20.06 45.33 26.79
C PRO A 338 19.21 44.91 28.01
N ASN A 339 19.87 44.39 29.06
CA ASN A 339 19.29 43.97 30.36
C ASN A 339 18.46 42.68 30.37
N CYS A 340 18.96 41.60 29.77
CA CYS A 340 18.38 40.26 29.91
C CYS A 340 19.38 39.29 30.58
N GLU A 341 18.92 38.52 31.56
CA GLU A 341 19.72 37.49 32.23
C GLU A 341 19.44 36.08 31.67
N PRO A 342 20.46 35.35 31.16
CA PRO A 342 20.31 33.98 30.70
C PRO A 342 20.38 32.98 31.86
N ALA A 343 19.48 32.01 31.86
CA ALA A 343 19.46 30.85 32.75
C ALA A 343 19.19 29.58 31.93
N ALA A 344 20.00 28.54 32.08
CA ALA A 344 19.75 27.25 31.42
C ALA A 344 18.72 26.44 32.22
N ALA A 345 17.69 25.93 31.56
CA ALA A 345 16.75 24.97 32.13
C ALA A 345 17.15 23.55 31.70
N GLY A 346 17.97 22.89 32.51
CA GLY A 346 18.42 21.51 32.30
C GLY A 346 18.34 20.70 33.60
N ALA A 347 17.97 19.42 33.49
CA ALA A 347 17.78 18.51 34.62
C ALA A 347 19.11 18.24 35.34
N GLY A 348 19.33 18.95 36.45
CA GLY A 348 20.23 18.56 37.53
C GLY A 348 21.72 18.48 37.21
N ARG A 349 22.45 19.57 37.47
CA ARG A 349 23.78 19.56 38.11
C ARG A 349 24.13 20.98 38.58
N ALA A 350 24.06 21.17 39.89
CA ALA A 350 24.41 22.42 40.56
C ALA A 350 25.93 22.63 40.53
N HIS A 351 26.37 23.80 40.08
CA HIS A 351 27.75 24.26 40.28
C HIS A 351 27.98 24.78 41.69
N TYR A 352 29.11 24.31 42.22
CA TYR A 352 29.90 24.73 43.37
C TYR A 352 29.73 26.19 43.82
N ARG A 353 29.43 26.39 45.12
CA ARG A 353 29.64 27.65 45.86
C ARG A 353 30.60 27.40 47.01
N ASP A 354 31.73 28.10 46.99
CA ASP A 354 32.59 28.35 48.14
C ASP A 354 31.85 29.23 49.15
N SER A 355 31.86 28.85 50.45
CA SER A 355 32.30 29.70 51.58
C SER A 355 31.94 29.10 52.97
N ALA A 356 32.98 29.01 53.81
CA ALA A 356 33.03 29.22 55.26
C ALA A 356 32.08 28.47 56.23
N GLY A 357 32.68 27.57 57.02
CA GLY A 357 32.69 27.69 58.49
C GLY A 357 31.58 27.01 59.33
N ALA A 358 31.76 25.74 59.69
CA ALA A 358 31.48 25.19 61.03
C ALA A 358 31.88 23.71 61.09
N ARG A 359 32.94 23.38 61.86
CA ARG A 359 33.49 22.02 61.99
C ARG A 359 33.25 21.51 63.41
N VAL A 360 32.12 20.83 63.66
CA VAL A 360 31.93 19.98 64.85
C VAL A 360 32.40 18.57 64.51
N ARG A 361 33.39 18.10 65.28
CA ARG A 361 34.00 16.78 65.21
C ARG A 361 32.97 15.68 65.51
N ARG A 362 33.02 14.55 64.80
CA ARG A 362 33.11 13.22 65.43
C ARG A 362 33.55 12.11 64.45
N ARG A 363 34.66 11.49 64.89
CA ARG A 363 35.37 10.27 64.47
C ARG A 363 34.57 9.19 63.73
N HIS A 364 35.22 8.69 62.69
CA HIS A 364 35.17 7.31 62.21
C HIS A 364 35.36 6.26 63.32
N GLN A 365 34.61 5.17 63.21
CA GLN A 365 35.12 3.83 63.50
C GLN A 365 34.66 2.89 62.38
N ARG A 366 35.65 2.28 61.71
CA ARG A 366 35.50 1.17 60.75
C ARG A 366 35.44 -0.15 61.52
N VAL A 367 34.68 -1.13 61.04
CA VAL A 367 35.05 -2.58 60.89
C VAL A 367 34.05 -3.18 59.87
N HIS A 368 34.38 -3.50 58.61
CA HIS A 368 34.91 -4.77 58.06
C HIS A 368 34.22 -6.07 58.55
N GLY A 369 33.73 -6.91 57.62
CA GLY A 369 33.34 -8.28 57.96
C GLY A 369 32.36 -9.00 57.02
N ASP A 370 32.85 -9.34 55.84
CA ASP A 370 32.55 -10.48 54.97
C ASP A 370 31.72 -11.68 55.54
N ARG A 371 30.71 -12.20 54.81
CA ARG A 371 30.44 -13.64 54.57
C ARG A 371 29.09 -13.98 53.85
N LYS A 372 29.24 -14.58 52.67
CA LYS A 372 28.54 -15.74 52.06
C LYS A 372 27.15 -16.25 52.56
N ARG A 373 26.30 -16.49 51.54
CA ARG A 373 25.55 -17.73 51.17
C ARG A 373 24.02 -17.84 51.41
N HIS A 374 23.37 -18.27 50.31
CA HIS A 374 22.19 -19.16 50.13
C HIS A 374 20.72 -18.66 50.15
N ARG A 375 20.10 -18.82 48.96
CA ARG A 375 18.76 -19.34 48.57
C ARG A 375 17.61 -19.43 49.59
N GLU A 376 16.46 -18.89 49.17
CA GLU A 376 15.08 -19.46 49.05
C GLU A 376 14.07 -18.29 49.14
N GLU A 377 13.37 -17.92 48.07
CA GLU A 377 12.06 -18.40 47.58
C GLU A 377 10.83 -17.93 48.40
N ASN A 378 9.87 -17.36 47.65
CA ASN A 378 8.44 -17.13 47.91
C ASN A 378 7.91 -15.84 48.59
N ARG A 379 7.24 -15.07 47.71
CA ARG A 379 5.85 -14.55 47.74
C ARG A 379 5.45 -13.40 48.67
N ALA A 380 4.84 -12.43 47.97
CA ALA A 380 3.74 -11.54 48.35
C ALA A 380 4.04 -10.45 49.39
N ASP A 381 4.04 -9.18 48.96
CA ASP A 381 2.85 -8.36 49.23
C ASP A 381 2.75 -7.08 48.39
N ARG A 382 1.50 -6.68 48.20
CA ARG A 382 1.00 -5.54 47.41
C ARG A 382 1.39 -4.20 48.04
N LEU A 383 1.87 -3.24 47.24
CA LEU A 383 1.71 -1.81 47.55
C LEU A 383 1.38 -1.02 46.28
N GLN A 384 0.12 -0.62 46.17
CA GLN A 384 -0.35 0.46 45.31
C GLN A 384 0.19 1.81 45.81
N PRO A 385 0.41 2.81 44.93
CA PRO A 385 0.73 4.17 45.35
C PRO A 385 -0.51 4.87 45.95
N PRO A 386 -0.33 5.79 46.92
CA PRO A 386 -1.44 6.46 47.56
C PRO A 386 -2.14 7.43 46.61
N THR A 387 -3.44 7.23 46.48
CA THR A 387 -4.42 8.17 45.93
C THR A 387 -4.71 9.23 46.99
N PHE A 388 -4.63 10.51 46.64
CA PHE A 388 -5.39 11.55 47.34
C PHE A 388 -6.17 12.41 46.32
N LEU A 389 -7.47 12.52 46.62
CA LEU A 389 -8.59 13.16 45.93
C LEU A 389 -8.30 14.60 45.43
N ARG A 390 -8.72 15.02 44.23
CA ARG A 390 -10.06 15.15 43.59
C ARG A 390 -10.79 16.46 43.95
N ALA A 391 -11.26 17.09 42.86
CA ALA A 391 -12.33 18.09 42.71
C ALA A 391 -11.95 19.57 42.88
N LEU A 392 -12.06 20.32 41.77
CA LEU A 392 -13.18 21.23 41.52
C LEU A 392 -13.20 21.64 40.04
N SER A 393 -14.25 21.24 39.33
CA SER A 393 -14.72 21.88 38.09
C SER A 393 -15.82 22.88 38.46
N PRO A 394 -16.04 23.90 37.63
CA PRO A 394 -17.40 24.16 37.20
C PRO A 394 -17.52 24.39 35.68
N LEU A 395 -18.54 23.72 35.13
CA LEU A 395 -19.53 24.18 34.14
C LEU A 395 -19.29 25.54 33.45
N THR A 396 -19.26 25.53 32.12
CA THR A 396 -20.22 26.33 31.30
C THR A 396 -20.39 25.70 29.91
N SER A 397 -21.65 25.66 29.48
CA SER A 397 -22.18 25.12 28.24
C SER A 397 -22.80 26.26 27.42
N THR A 398 -22.45 26.36 26.14
CA THR A 398 -23.26 26.88 25.00
C THR A 398 -22.47 26.54 23.71
N ARG A 399 -22.87 25.66 22.76
CA ARG A 399 -24.02 25.65 21.81
C ARG A 399 -24.08 27.01 21.06
N VAL A 400 -24.00 27.15 19.72
CA VAL A 400 -24.75 26.51 18.61
C VAL A 400 -24.12 26.88 17.22
N MET A 401 -24.15 25.92 16.28
CA MET A 401 -24.29 25.94 14.79
C MET A 401 -23.78 27.11 13.93
N SER A 402 -23.06 26.74 12.85
CA SER A 402 -23.55 26.73 11.46
C SER A 402 -22.78 25.71 10.65
#